data_AF-A0A813G9Y2-F1
#
_entry.id   AF-A0A813G9Y2-F1
#
_cell.length_a   1.000
_cell.length_b   1.000
_cell.length_c   1.000
_cell.angle_alpha   90.00
_cell.angle_beta   90.00
_cell.angle_gamma   90.00
#
_symmetry.space_group_name_H-M   'P 1'
#
loop_
_entity.id
_entity.type
_entity.pdbx_description
1 polymer ?
#
loop_
_entity_poly.entity_id
_entity_poly.type
_entity_poly.pdbx_seq_one_letter_code
_entity_poly.pdbx_strand_id
1 'polypeptide(L)'
;MIPVRRSVELIPVGATLGKNFDPVKTRSHAVFSLRIERVSASNSLTLVDLAGREQERLTQCRTERFKELTLINRSLFHLARCVRALAASQVQCDKSSGGSVAAGKDGGQWHHFRNSKLTMVLSHALAGNSHTAVVGTISPARNAYEDTLATLRFCESMKQVRTRPALPASQREDVVEELQDDIRRLEMEVLRARS
;
A
#
# COMPACT_ATOMS: atom_id res chain seq x y z
N MET A 1 -20.04 -20.83 20.12
CA MET A 1 -19.16 -19.64 20.24
C MET A 1 -17.94 -19.90 19.37
N ILE A 2 -17.79 -19.22 18.23
CA ILE A 2 -16.70 -19.49 17.26
C ILE A 2 -15.45 -18.73 17.71
N PRO A 3 -14.26 -19.36 17.81
CA PRO A 3 -13.05 -18.68 18.22
C PRO A 3 -12.61 -17.69 17.14
N VAL A 4 -12.67 -16.38 17.44
CA VAL A 4 -12.06 -15.34 16.61
C VAL A 4 -10.59 -15.24 17.03
N ARG A 5 -9.67 -15.75 16.20
CA ARG A 5 -8.24 -15.46 16.39
C ARG A 5 -8.00 -14.00 16.03
N ARG A 6 -7.55 -13.21 17.01
CA ARG A 6 -7.17 -11.81 16.84
C ARG A 6 -5.65 -11.74 16.81
N SER A 7 -5.06 -11.46 15.66
CA SER A 7 -3.68 -11.02 15.56
C SER A 7 -3.67 -9.53 15.21
N VAL A 8 -2.98 -8.74 16.02
CA VAL A 8 -2.74 -7.32 15.79
C VAL A 8 -1.26 -7.18 15.47
N GLU A 9 -0.94 -6.78 14.25
CA GLU A 9 0.43 -6.50 13.84
C GLU A 9 0.55 -4.99 13.60
N LEU A 10 1.31 -4.33 14.47
CA LEU A 10 1.73 -2.95 14.27
C LEU A 10 3.06 -3.00 13.53
N ILE A 11 3.06 -2.61 12.26
CA ILE A 11 4.30 -2.48 11.49
C ILE A 11 4.73 -1.02 11.59
N PRO A 12 5.74 -0.68 12.40
CA PRO A 12 6.24 0.68 12.46
C PRO A 12 6.93 1.02 11.13
N VAL A 13 6.32 1.91 10.35
CA VAL A 13 6.93 2.47 9.13
C VAL A 13 7.47 3.86 9.47
N GLY A 14 8.55 3.86 10.27
CA GLY A 14 9.33 5.04 10.65
C GLY A 14 8.98 5.65 12.02
N ALA A 15 10.03 5.84 12.83
CA ALA A 15 10.19 6.69 14.03
C ALA A 15 9.41 6.41 15.35
N THR A 16 10.12 6.73 16.45
CA THR A 16 9.90 6.41 17.89
C THR A 16 8.98 7.43 18.60
N LEU A 17 8.18 6.97 19.58
CA LEU A 17 7.15 7.76 20.28
C LEU A 17 7.72 8.87 21.21
N GLY A 18 7.27 10.11 20.99
CA GLY A 18 7.37 11.25 21.93
C GLY A 18 5.99 11.89 22.18
N LYS A 19 5.74 12.37 23.41
CA LYS A 19 4.47 12.98 23.84
C LYS A 19 4.60 14.51 23.81
N ASN A 20 4.36 15.13 22.66
CA ASN A 20 3.82 16.49 22.44
C ASN A 20 3.53 16.68 20.94
N PHE A 21 3.14 17.87 20.46
CA PHE A 21 3.08 18.19 19.02
C PHE A 21 4.50 18.19 18.46
N ASP A 22 5.04 16.97 18.33
CA ASP A 22 6.38 16.71 17.89
C ASP A 22 6.39 16.70 16.37
N PRO A 23 7.28 17.46 15.70
CA PRO A 23 7.49 17.37 14.25
C PRO A 23 7.92 15.96 13.80
N VAL A 24 8.12 15.02 14.72
CA VAL A 24 8.38 13.60 14.47
C VAL A 24 7.08 12.83 14.16
N LYS A 25 5.93 13.23 14.74
CA LYS A 25 4.62 12.58 14.47
C LYS A 25 4.04 12.93 13.11
N THR A 26 4.38 14.10 12.56
CA THR A 26 4.00 14.47 11.19
C THR A 26 4.84 13.78 10.12
N ARG A 27 5.85 13.00 10.53
CA ARG A 27 6.88 12.44 9.64
C ARG A 27 6.88 10.93 9.53
N SER A 28 6.04 10.23 10.30
CA SER A 28 5.90 8.77 10.26
C SER A 28 4.58 8.34 9.65
N HIS A 29 4.55 7.13 9.07
CA HIS A 29 3.33 6.48 8.61
C HIS A 29 2.96 5.38 9.61
N ALA A 30 1.70 5.34 10.02
CA ALA A 30 1.18 4.27 10.87
C ALA A 30 0.31 3.33 10.04
N VAL A 31 0.62 2.03 10.12
CA VAL A 31 -0.17 0.97 9.47
C VAL A 31 -0.71 0.06 10.57
N PHE A 32 -2.03 -0.03 10.65
CA PHE A 32 -2.74 -0.92 11.55
C PHE A 32 -3.49 -1.97 10.74
N SER A 33 -3.18 -3.24 10.98
CA SER A 33 -3.83 -4.37 10.28
C SER A 33 -4.56 -5.25 11.28
N LEU A 34 -5.86 -5.45 11.03
CA LEU A 34 -6.71 -6.38 11.75
C LEU A 34 -7.09 -7.54 10.82
N ARG A 35 -6.63 -8.74 11.14
CA ARG A 35 -7.06 -9.96 10.45
C ARG A 35 -8.28 -10.55 11.14
N ILE A 36 -9.32 -10.82 10.36
CA ILE A 36 -10.57 -11.44 10.82
C ILE A 36 -10.64 -12.83 10.18
N GLU A 37 -10.48 -13.85 11.00
CA GLU A 37 -10.58 -15.23 10.56
C GLU A 37 -11.95 -15.81 10.94
N ARG A 38 -12.66 -16.34 9.94
CA ARG A 38 -13.85 -17.16 10.07
C ARG A 38 -13.56 -18.51 9.42
N VAL A 39 -14.24 -19.56 9.87
CA VAL A 39 -14.04 -20.94 9.40
C VAL A 39 -14.00 -21.06 7.87
N SER A 40 -14.83 -20.29 7.16
CA SER A 40 -14.93 -20.35 5.69
C SER A 40 -14.33 -19.12 4.96
N ALA A 41 -13.82 -18.11 5.69
CA ALA A 41 -13.36 -16.86 5.09
C ALA A 41 -12.35 -16.13 5.97
N SER A 42 -11.28 -15.61 5.37
CA SER A 42 -10.26 -14.81 6.05
C SER A 42 -10.19 -13.44 5.42
N ASN A 43 -10.62 -12.40 6.14
CA ASN A 43 -10.60 -11.02 5.69
C ASN A 43 -9.56 -10.21 6.46
N SER A 44 -9.03 -9.14 5.87
CA SER A 44 -8.13 -8.20 6.55
C SER A 44 -8.61 -6.77 6.38
N LEU A 45 -8.70 -6.03 7.48
CA LEU A 45 -8.89 -4.59 7.50
C LEU A 45 -7.54 -3.92 7.76
N THR A 46 -7.13 -3.03 6.86
CA THR A 46 -5.91 -2.23 7.02
C THR A 46 -6.28 -0.76 7.08
N LEU A 47 -5.90 -0.10 8.18
CA LEU A 47 -6.02 1.33 8.38
C LEU A 47 -4.62 1.93 8.27
N VAL A 48 -4.48 2.95 7.43
CA VAL A 48 -3.20 3.62 7.20
C VAL A 48 -3.36 5.10 7.49
N ASP A 49 -2.58 5.58 8.45
CA ASP A 49 -2.41 6.99 8.74
C ASP A 49 -1.12 7.46 8.07
N LEU A 50 -1.28 8.40 7.15
CA LEU A 50 -0.20 8.90 6.31
C LEU A 50 0.44 10.11 6.98
N ALA A 51 1.77 10.18 6.89
CA ALA A 51 2.54 11.34 7.31
C ALA A 51 2.00 12.64 6.66
N GLY A 52 2.21 13.76 7.34
CA GLY A 52 1.91 15.08 6.83
C GLY A 52 2.68 15.35 5.52
N ARG A 53 2.01 16.01 4.58
CA ARG A 53 2.58 16.35 3.25
C ARG A 53 3.09 17.81 3.21
N GLU A 54 2.98 18.54 4.30
CA GLU A 54 3.32 19.95 4.38
C GLU A 54 4.78 20.21 4.01
N GLN A 55 4.97 21.21 3.16
CA GLN A 55 6.30 21.65 2.73
C GLN A 55 6.92 22.56 3.79
N GLU A 56 8.09 22.14 4.28
CA GLU A 56 8.91 22.95 5.18
C GLU A 56 9.57 24.14 4.46
N ARG A 57 8.79 25.13 4.01
CA ARG A 57 9.35 26.42 3.56
C ARG A 57 10.09 27.17 4.66
N LEU A 58 10.21 26.62 5.87
CA LEU A 58 10.69 27.31 7.07
C LEU A 58 11.94 26.70 7.72
N THR A 59 12.43 25.52 7.34
CA THR A 59 13.60 24.92 8.01
C THR A 59 14.90 25.21 7.25
N GLN A 60 15.64 26.22 7.71
CA GLN A 60 17.05 26.45 7.38
C GLN A 60 17.98 25.36 7.97
N CYS A 61 17.59 24.08 7.95
CA CYS A 61 18.35 22.99 8.55
C CYS A 61 19.28 22.36 7.50
N ARG A 62 20.50 22.89 7.42
CA ARG A 62 21.61 22.33 6.62
C ARG A 62 21.88 20.86 7.00
N THR A 63 21.82 19.99 6.01
CA THR A 63 22.48 18.66 5.92
C THR A 63 21.75 17.40 6.41
N GLU A 64 21.72 17.03 7.69
CA GLU A 64 21.21 15.69 8.10
C GLU A 64 19.67 15.62 8.16
N ARG A 65 19.02 16.66 8.69
CA ARG A 65 17.55 16.79 8.69
C ARG A 65 16.98 16.83 7.28
N PHE A 66 17.70 17.46 6.35
CA PHE A 66 17.30 17.56 4.93
C PHE A 66 17.26 16.18 4.23
N LYS A 67 18.21 15.27 4.55
CA LYS A 67 18.22 13.90 4.03
C LYS A 67 17.01 13.10 4.54
N GLU A 68 16.69 13.20 5.83
CA GLU A 68 15.52 12.56 6.45
C GLU A 68 14.20 13.10 5.86
N LEU A 69 14.10 14.42 5.69
CA LEU A 69 12.96 15.11 5.08
C LEU A 69 12.73 14.72 3.61
N THR A 70 13.82 14.50 2.87
CA THR A 70 13.76 13.99 1.50
C THR A 70 13.18 12.57 1.46
N LEU A 71 13.43 11.74 2.49
CA LEU A 71 12.95 10.37 2.57
C LEU A 71 11.46 10.25 2.95
N ILE A 72 10.96 11.11 3.84
CA ILE A 72 9.54 11.11 4.24
C ILE A 72 8.65 11.54 3.08
N ASN A 73 8.99 12.67 2.47
CA ASN A 73 8.30 13.14 1.26
C ASN A 73 8.45 12.17 0.09
N ARG A 74 9.56 11.42 0.01
CA ARG A 74 9.76 10.40 -1.02
C ARG A 74 8.70 9.30 -0.96
N SER A 75 8.24 8.87 0.23
CA SER A 75 7.21 7.83 0.34
C SER A 75 5.84 8.28 -0.20
N LEU A 76 5.37 9.47 0.19
CA LEU A 76 4.12 10.07 -0.30
C LEU A 76 4.21 10.50 -1.77
N PHE A 77 5.39 10.97 -2.20
CA PHE A 77 5.65 11.29 -3.59
C PHE A 77 5.56 10.05 -4.48
N HIS A 78 6.20 8.95 -4.07
CA HIS A 78 6.10 7.67 -4.78
C HIS A 78 4.69 7.12 -4.75
N LEU A 79 3.97 7.24 -3.63
CA LEU A 79 2.55 6.88 -3.56
C LEU A 79 1.72 7.67 -4.60
N ALA A 80 1.86 8.99 -4.63
CA ALA A 80 1.15 9.84 -5.60
C ALA A 80 1.56 9.56 -7.06
N ARG A 81 2.79 9.10 -7.31
CA ARG A 81 3.20 8.62 -8.64
C ARG A 81 2.58 7.28 -8.98
N CYS A 82 2.55 6.32 -8.06
CA CYS A 82 1.91 5.02 -8.24
C CYS A 82 0.43 5.20 -8.60
N VAL A 83 -0.29 5.99 -7.81
CA VAL A 83 -1.72 6.26 -8.01
C VAL A 83 -2.00 6.86 -9.38
N ARG A 84 -1.23 7.89 -9.79
CA ARG A 84 -1.39 8.50 -11.12
C ARG A 84 -1.07 7.54 -12.25
N ALA A 85 -0.03 6.71 -12.10
CA ALA A 85 0.31 5.70 -13.09
C ALA A 85 -0.79 4.64 -13.22
N LEU A 86 -1.35 4.18 -12.09
CA LEU A 86 -2.47 3.23 -12.07
C LEU A 86 -3.70 3.82 -12.74
N ALA A 87 -4.12 5.02 -12.33
CA ALA A 87 -5.25 5.74 -12.91
C ALA A 87 -5.12 5.89 -14.42
N ALA A 88 -3.95 6.35 -14.92
CA ALA A 88 -3.70 6.49 -16.35
C ALA A 88 -3.75 5.17 -17.11
N SER A 89 -3.15 4.10 -16.55
CA SER A 89 -3.16 2.77 -17.17
C SER A 89 -4.56 2.17 -17.28
N GLN A 90 -5.41 2.43 -16.28
CA GLN A 90 -6.79 1.92 -16.24
C GLN A 90 -7.75 2.71 -17.12
N VAL A 91 -7.52 4.00 -17.31
CA VAL A 91 -8.30 4.82 -18.26
C VAL A 91 -7.98 4.44 -19.71
N GLN A 92 -6.76 4.01 -20.01
CA GLN A 92 -6.37 3.59 -21.36
C GLN A 92 -7.02 2.28 -21.80
N CYS A 93 -7.14 1.28 -20.90
CA CYS A 93 -7.76 0.00 -21.26
C CYS A 93 -9.27 0.09 -21.50
N ASP A 94 -9.96 1.08 -20.92
CA ASP A 94 -11.39 1.31 -21.16
C ASP A 94 -11.68 1.89 -22.57
N LYS A 95 -10.72 2.57 -23.20
CA LYS A 95 -10.87 3.19 -24.53
C LYS A 95 -10.48 2.26 -25.69
N SER A 96 -9.72 1.20 -25.41
CA SER A 96 -9.36 0.16 -26.36
C SER A 96 -10.35 -1.01 -26.29
N SER A 97 -11.64 -0.74 -26.49
CA SER A 97 -12.63 -1.78 -26.74
C SER A 97 -12.43 -2.32 -28.18
N GLY A 98 -11.52 -3.28 -28.31
CA GLY A 98 -11.19 -3.93 -29.57
C GLY A 98 -10.12 -5.00 -29.38
N GLY A 99 -10.48 -6.08 -28.70
CA GLY A 99 -9.84 -7.39 -28.82
C GLY A 99 -8.31 -7.43 -28.66
N SER A 100 -7.84 -7.42 -27.41
CA SER A 100 -6.73 -8.26 -26.94
C SER A 100 -6.52 -7.98 -25.47
N VAL A 101 -6.85 -8.98 -24.65
CA VAL A 101 -6.37 -9.08 -23.28
C VAL A 101 -4.86 -9.26 -23.39
N ALA A 102 -4.12 -8.16 -23.51
CA ALA A 102 -2.67 -8.18 -23.46
C ALA A 102 -2.25 -8.47 -22.02
N ALA A 103 -2.39 -9.74 -21.63
CA ALA A 103 -1.73 -10.40 -20.52
C ALA A 103 -0.20 -10.45 -20.79
N GLY A 104 0.41 -9.28 -21.00
CA GLY A 104 1.76 -9.16 -21.53
C GLY A 104 2.46 -7.84 -21.19
N LYS A 105 1.99 -7.09 -20.19
CA LYS A 105 2.71 -5.92 -19.65
C LYS A 105 2.76 -5.89 -18.12
N ASP A 106 2.78 -7.07 -17.50
CA ASP A 106 2.89 -7.24 -16.05
C ASP A 106 4.23 -6.79 -15.46
N GLY A 107 5.24 -6.53 -16.29
CA GLY A 107 6.50 -5.95 -15.82
C GLY A 107 6.38 -4.49 -15.37
N GLY A 108 5.64 -3.66 -16.10
CA GLY A 108 5.67 -2.20 -15.94
C GLY A 108 5.00 -1.67 -14.67
N GLN A 109 3.85 -2.24 -14.31
CA GLN A 109 2.97 -1.70 -13.28
C GLN A 109 3.51 -1.96 -11.86
N TRP A 110 4.29 -3.04 -11.68
CA TRP A 110 4.84 -3.45 -10.37
C TRP A 110 6.08 -2.65 -9.98
N HIS A 111 6.81 -2.09 -10.95
CA HIS A 111 7.99 -1.25 -10.67
C HIS A 111 7.65 -0.03 -9.82
N HIS A 112 6.43 0.50 -9.94
CA HIS A 112 6.03 1.69 -9.19
C HIS A 112 5.97 1.43 -7.67
N PHE A 113 5.45 0.27 -7.26
CA PHE A 113 5.28 -0.06 -5.85
C PHE A 113 6.59 -0.36 -5.11
N ARG A 114 7.67 -0.70 -5.83
CA ARG A 114 8.98 -1.02 -5.24
C ARG A 114 9.80 0.19 -4.80
N ASN A 115 9.35 1.41 -5.14
CA ASN A 115 10.11 2.63 -4.87
C ASN A 115 10.07 3.10 -3.40
N SER A 116 9.14 2.57 -2.61
CA SER A 116 8.98 2.84 -1.17
C SER A 116 8.40 1.64 -0.43
N LYS A 117 8.80 1.43 0.83
CA LYS A 117 8.17 0.42 1.72
C LYS A 117 6.66 0.65 1.86
N LEU A 118 6.23 1.91 1.92
CA LEU A 118 4.81 2.27 2.02
C LEU A 118 4.04 1.78 0.79
N THR A 119 4.56 2.02 -0.42
CA THR A 119 3.91 1.61 -1.66
C THR A 119 3.92 0.09 -1.83
N MET A 120 4.92 -0.61 -1.27
CA MET A 120 4.92 -2.08 -1.24
C MET A 120 3.80 -2.62 -0.33
N VAL A 121 3.67 -2.09 0.88
CA VAL A 121 2.61 -2.49 1.83
C VAL A 121 1.22 -2.19 1.25
N LEU A 122 1.06 -1.04 0.59
CA LEU A 122 -0.20 -0.61 -0.02
C LEU A 122 -0.49 -1.22 -1.40
N SER A 123 0.43 -2.00 -1.97
CA SER A 123 0.26 -2.55 -3.33
C SER A 123 -1.03 -3.36 -3.47
N HIS A 124 -1.34 -4.20 -2.48
CA HIS A 124 -2.57 -4.98 -2.44
C HIS A 124 -3.83 -4.10 -2.30
N ALA A 125 -3.73 -3.00 -1.55
CA ALA A 125 -4.83 -2.03 -1.41
C ALA A 125 -5.08 -1.24 -2.71
N LEU A 126 -4.04 -0.96 -3.50
CA LEU A 126 -4.17 -0.08 -4.67
C LEU A 126 -4.43 -0.82 -5.99
N ALA A 127 -3.91 -2.04 -6.13
CA ALA A 127 -4.03 -2.82 -7.37
C ALA A 127 -4.52 -4.26 -7.17
N GLY A 128 -4.65 -4.71 -5.92
CA GLY A 128 -5.01 -6.08 -5.58
C GLY A 128 -6.49 -6.28 -5.22
N ASN A 129 -6.73 -7.35 -4.46
CA ASN A 129 -8.05 -7.74 -3.97
C ASN A 129 -8.37 -6.96 -2.68
N SER A 130 -8.78 -5.70 -2.81
CA SER A 130 -9.12 -4.88 -1.65
C SER A 130 -10.20 -3.86 -1.96
N HIS A 131 -11.08 -3.62 -0.99
CA HIS A 131 -11.92 -2.44 -0.98
C HIS A 131 -11.15 -1.28 -0.34
N THR A 132 -10.78 -0.31 -1.16
CA THR A 132 -9.95 0.81 -0.74
C THR A 132 -10.73 2.11 -0.75
N ALA A 133 -10.69 2.80 0.38
CA ALA A 133 -11.22 4.15 0.54
C ALA A 133 -10.11 5.08 1.03
N VAL A 134 -10.13 6.33 0.58
CA VAL A 134 -9.17 7.36 0.96
C VAL A 134 -9.93 8.54 1.55
N VAL A 135 -9.50 8.97 2.74
CA VAL A 135 -10.03 10.17 3.40
C VAL A 135 -9.00 11.28 3.25
N GLY A 136 -9.35 12.31 2.49
CA GLY A 136 -8.51 13.51 2.34
C GLY A 136 -8.82 14.51 3.45
N THR A 137 -7.89 14.69 4.39
CA THR A 137 -7.99 15.74 5.42
C THR A 137 -7.44 17.05 4.87
N ILE A 138 -8.26 18.10 4.90
CA ILE A 138 -7.92 19.42 4.35
C ILE A 138 -8.14 20.52 5.38
N SER A 139 -7.44 21.64 5.20
CA SER A 139 -7.59 22.82 6.06
C SER A 139 -8.25 23.95 5.28
N PRO A 140 -9.26 24.65 5.85
CA PRO A 140 -9.88 25.79 5.20
C PRO A 140 -9.00 27.07 5.24
N ALA A 141 -7.85 27.03 5.92
CA ALA A 141 -7.00 28.20 6.11
C ALA A 141 -6.29 28.61 4.81
N ARG A 142 -6.18 29.92 4.57
CA ARG A 142 -5.58 30.48 3.35
C ARG A 142 -4.12 30.06 3.13
N ASN A 143 -3.37 29.91 4.22
CA ASN A 143 -1.97 29.47 4.19
C ASN A 143 -1.82 28.00 3.76
N ALA A 144 -2.88 27.19 3.85
CA ALA A 144 -2.90 25.79 3.46
C ALA A 144 -3.54 25.55 2.09
N TYR A 145 -3.75 26.60 1.29
CA TYR A 145 -4.43 26.52 0.00
C TYR A 145 -3.74 25.53 -0.98
N GLU A 146 -2.42 25.65 -1.13
CA GLU A 146 -1.64 24.79 -2.04
C GLU A 146 -1.68 23.32 -1.61
N ASP A 147 -1.51 23.05 -0.32
CA ASP A 147 -1.55 21.68 0.22
C ASP A 147 -2.96 21.08 0.10
N THR A 148 -4.00 21.88 0.35
CA THR A 148 -5.40 21.48 0.18
C THR A 148 -5.71 21.12 -1.28
N LEU A 149 -5.27 21.95 -2.22
CA LEU A 149 -5.43 21.68 -3.65
C LEU A 149 -4.71 20.39 -4.06
N ALA A 150 -3.48 20.19 -3.58
CA ALA A 150 -2.71 18.98 -3.85
C ALA A 150 -3.41 17.71 -3.30
N THR A 151 -3.96 17.77 -2.09
CA THR A 151 -4.74 16.68 -1.49
C THR A 151 -6.00 16.37 -2.30
N LEU A 152 -6.75 17.39 -2.73
CA LEU A 152 -7.94 17.19 -3.56
C LEU A 152 -7.61 16.54 -4.91
N ARG A 153 -6.54 16.96 -5.58
CA ARG A 153 -6.07 16.35 -6.83
C ARG A 153 -5.60 14.91 -6.65
N PHE A 154 -4.99 14.60 -5.51
CA PHE A 154 -4.64 13.24 -5.15
C PHE A 154 -5.90 12.38 -4.96
N CYS A 155 -6.89 12.85 -4.21
CA CYS A 155 -8.17 12.16 -4.04
C CYS A 155 -8.92 11.96 -5.38
N GLU A 156 -8.87 12.95 -6.28
CA GLU A 156 -9.41 12.83 -7.64
C GLU A 156 -8.73 11.71 -8.43
N SER A 157 -7.39 11.62 -8.36
CA SER A 157 -6.64 10.53 -8.99
C SER A 157 -6.97 9.17 -8.39
N MET A 158 -7.12 9.10 -7.06
CA MET A 158 -7.50 7.88 -6.34
C MET A 158 -8.87 7.34 -6.76
N LYS A 159 -9.84 8.22 -7.05
CA LYS A 159 -11.17 7.80 -7.53
C LYS A 159 -11.12 7.06 -8.86
N GLN A 160 -10.09 7.28 -9.68
CA GLN A 160 -9.92 6.61 -10.97
C GLN A 160 -9.25 5.25 -10.82
N VAL A 161 -8.63 4.96 -9.67
CA VAL A 161 -8.00 3.68 -9.40
C VAL A 161 -9.07 2.63 -9.10
N ARG A 162 -9.17 1.62 -9.95
CA ARG A 162 -10.11 0.50 -9.79
C ARG A 162 -9.41 -0.71 -9.16
N THR A 163 -9.91 -1.16 -8.03
CA THR A 163 -9.51 -2.44 -7.42
C THR A 163 -10.44 -3.56 -7.87
N ARG A 164 -10.04 -4.82 -7.69
CA ARG A 164 -10.84 -6.01 -8.02
C ARG A 164 -11.14 -6.82 -6.76
N PRO A 165 -12.03 -6.32 -5.90
CA PRO A 165 -12.39 -7.03 -4.68
C PRO A 165 -13.16 -8.31 -5.03
N ALA A 166 -12.70 -9.44 -4.52
CA ALA A 166 -13.31 -10.75 -4.63
C ALA A 166 -13.34 -11.39 -3.25
N LEU A 167 -14.41 -12.14 -2.94
CA LEU A 167 -14.47 -12.88 -1.68
C LEU A 167 -13.31 -13.89 -1.66
N PRO A 168 -12.49 -13.92 -0.61
CA PRO A 168 -11.49 -14.96 -0.46
C PRO A 168 -12.26 -16.27 -0.29
N ALA A 169 -12.25 -17.10 -1.35
CA ALA A 169 -12.66 -18.49 -1.24
C ALA A 169 -11.84 -19.16 -0.13
N SER A 170 -12.34 -20.26 0.42
CA SER A 170 -11.65 -21.05 1.46
C SER A 170 -10.38 -21.73 0.93
N GLN A 171 -9.42 -20.95 0.43
CA GLN A 171 -8.14 -21.37 -0.15
C GLN A 171 -7.18 -21.92 0.90
N ARG A 172 -7.58 -22.01 2.18
CA ARG A 172 -6.66 -22.50 3.23
C ARG A 172 -6.34 -23.97 3.05
N GLU A 173 -7.31 -24.78 2.63
CA GLU A 173 -7.08 -26.21 2.40
C GLU A 173 -6.28 -26.40 1.12
N ASP A 174 -6.70 -25.77 0.02
CA ASP A 174 -6.02 -25.83 -1.29
C ASP A 174 -4.55 -25.38 -1.22
N VAL A 175 -4.26 -24.25 -0.54
CA VAL A 175 -2.89 -23.72 -0.41
C VAL A 175 -2.04 -24.61 0.51
N VAL A 176 -2.62 -25.23 1.54
CA VAL A 176 -1.88 -26.16 2.39
C VAL A 176 -1.52 -27.42 1.61
N GLU A 177 -2.43 -27.92 0.77
CA GLU A 177 -2.19 -29.08 -0.07
C GLU A 177 -1.11 -28.80 -1.14
N GLU A 178 -1.19 -27.65 -1.82
CA GLU A 178 -0.20 -27.20 -2.79
C GLU A 178 1.19 -27.01 -2.16
N LEU A 179 1.27 -26.36 -0.99
CA LEU A 179 2.53 -26.18 -0.27
C LEU A 179 3.11 -27.52 0.20
N GLN A 180 2.27 -28.47 0.59
CA GLN A 180 2.72 -29.82 0.94
C GLN A 180 3.27 -30.57 -0.27
N ASP A 181 2.65 -30.43 -1.45
CA ASP A 181 3.17 -30.98 -2.69
C ASP A 181 4.51 -30.36 -3.11
N ASP A 182 4.64 -29.05 -2.96
CA ASP A 182 5.89 -28.34 -3.23
C ASP A 182 7.01 -28.79 -2.29
N ILE A 183 6.72 -29.00 -0.99
CA ILE A 183 7.68 -29.55 -0.03
C ILE A 183 8.13 -30.95 -0.49
N ARG A 184 7.19 -31.84 -0.84
CA ARG A 184 7.51 -33.19 -1.34
C ARG A 184 8.39 -33.15 -2.59
N ARG A 185 8.09 -32.26 -3.54
CA ARG A 185 8.87 -32.09 -4.77
C ARG A 185 10.29 -31.62 -4.46
N LEU A 186 10.43 -30.60 -3.64
CA LEU A 186 11.73 -30.02 -3.26
C LEU A 186 12.58 -31.03 -2.47
N GLU A 187 11.98 -31.81 -1.58
CA GLU A 187 12.68 -32.89 -0.85
C GLU A 187 13.26 -33.94 -1.81
N MET A 188 12.50 -34.33 -2.85
CA MET A 188 12.99 -35.26 -3.88
C MET A 188 14.14 -34.67 -4.70
N GLU A 189 14.09 -33.39 -5.07
CA GLU A 189 15.19 -32.72 -5.79
C GLU A 189 16.45 -32.64 -4.93
N VAL A 190 16.31 -32.30 -3.64
CA VAL A 190 17.43 -32.29 -2.69
C VAL A 190 18.04 -33.67 -2.51
N LEU A 191 17.20 -34.72 -2.45
CA LEU A 191 17.66 -36.11 -2.41
C LEU A 191 18.44 -36.50 -3.67
N ARG A 192 17.95 -36.13 -4.86
CA ARG A 192 18.65 -36.37 -6.14
C ARG A 192 19.95 -35.58 -6.28
N ALA A 193 20.04 -34.39 -5.70
CA ALA A 193 21.25 -33.58 -5.74
C ALA A 193 22.31 -34.02 -4.71
N ARG A 194 21.93 -34.85 -3.73
CA ARG A 194 22.81 -35.41 -2.70
C ARG A 194 23.32 -36.82 -3.02
N SER A 195 22.73 -37.49 -4.01
CA SER A 195 23.20 -38.74 -4.60
C SER A 195 24.15 -38.48 -5.76
#